data_AF-A0A3D2PDU9-F1
#
_entry.id   AF-A0A3D2PDU9-F1
#
_cell.length_a   1.000
_cell.length_b   1.000
_cell.length_c   1.000
_cell.angle_alpha   90.00
_cell.angle_beta   90.00
_cell.angle_gamma   90.00
#
_symmetry.space_group_name_H-M   'P 1'
#
loop_
_entity.id
_entity.type
_entity.pdbx_description
1 polymer ?
#
loop_
_entity_poly.entity_id
_entity_poly.type
_entity_poly.pdbx_seq_one_letter_code
_entity_poly.pdbx_strand_id
1 'polypeptide(L)'
;MNRLMQEQGLPIPEYKEISGNFVVIFKRKEIKVGEQVIEQVVLSRDQVGTKLGLSWDEIEHLLSFCSKEQAISNIQRQFKWTNRTKFRNKYINPLLQEGFLKMTIPDKPQSSKQRYVITEKGKQVLESS
;
A
#
# COMPACT_ATOMS: atom_id res chain seq x y z
N MET A 1 -16.25 -35.06 -4.57
CA MET A 1 -15.28 -34.11 -4.00
C MET A 1 -15.48 -32.66 -4.48
N ASN A 2 -16.71 -32.22 -4.82
CA ASN A 2 -16.98 -30.87 -5.34
C ASN A 2 -18.29 -30.34 -4.74
N ARG A 3 -18.36 -30.13 -3.42
CA ARG A 3 -19.57 -29.66 -2.75
C ARG A 3 -19.38 -28.40 -1.90
N LEU A 4 -18.18 -27.82 -1.88
CA LEU A 4 -17.81 -26.67 -1.04
C LEU A 4 -17.64 -25.34 -1.82
N MET A 5 -17.84 -25.33 -3.15
CA MET A 5 -17.60 -24.15 -4.00
C MET A 5 -18.88 -23.44 -4.49
N GLN A 6 -20.05 -23.69 -3.89
CA GLN A 6 -21.32 -23.05 -4.30
C GLN A 6 -21.78 -21.92 -3.37
N GLU A 7 -21.12 -21.68 -2.23
CA GLU A 7 -21.61 -20.74 -1.21
C GLU A 7 -21.13 -19.28 -1.36
N GLN A 8 -20.16 -18.98 -2.22
CA GLN A 8 -19.50 -17.66 -2.19
C GLN A 8 -19.75 -16.76 -3.41
N GLY A 9 -20.62 -17.14 -4.35
CA GLY A 9 -21.04 -16.24 -5.45
C GLY A 9 -19.90 -15.69 -6.32
N LEU A 10 -18.75 -16.37 -6.35
CA LEU A 10 -17.58 -15.95 -7.10
C LEU A 10 -17.67 -16.45 -8.56
N PRO A 11 -17.26 -15.63 -9.54
CA PRO A 11 -17.30 -16.03 -10.95
C PRO A 11 -16.40 -17.24 -11.18
N ILE A 12 -16.95 -18.26 -11.84
CA ILE A 12 -16.27 -19.51 -12.16
C ILE A 12 -15.06 -19.18 -13.05
N PRO A 13 -13.83 -19.58 -12.70
CA PRO A 13 -12.65 -19.30 -13.50
C PRO A 13 -12.71 -20.06 -14.83
N GLU A 14 -12.30 -19.40 -15.91
CA GLU A 14 -12.28 -19.97 -17.26
C GLU A 14 -10.86 -20.51 -17.55
N TYR A 15 -10.77 -21.76 -18.01
CA TYR A 15 -9.49 -22.41 -18.32
C TYR A 15 -9.22 -22.36 -19.83
N LYS A 16 -8.00 -21.98 -20.21
CA LYS A 16 -7.50 -22.12 -21.59
C LYS A 16 -6.11 -22.73 -21.57
N GLU A 17 -5.89 -23.70 -22.44
CA GLU A 17 -4.59 -24.33 -22.64
C GLU A 17 -3.95 -23.76 -23.92
N ILE A 18 -2.74 -23.24 -23.82
CA ILE A 18 -1.98 -22.71 -24.96
C ILE A 18 -0.59 -23.35 -24.91
N SER A 19 -0.27 -24.16 -25.92
CA SER A 19 1.07 -24.72 -26.18
C SER A 19 1.75 -25.37 -24.96
N GLY A 20 1.01 -26.20 -24.21
CA GLY A 20 1.54 -26.94 -23.05
C GLY A 20 1.55 -26.16 -21.72
N ASN A 21 1.12 -24.89 -21.73
CA ASN A 21 0.90 -24.10 -20.52
C ASN A 21 -0.59 -23.84 -20.32
N PHE A 22 -1.09 -24.02 -19.09
CA PHE A 22 -2.47 -23.65 -18.73
C PHE A 22 -2.50 -22.23 -18.17
N VAL A 23 -3.47 -21.44 -18.65
CA VAL A 23 -3.73 -20.08 -18.18
C VAL A 23 -5.06 -20.07 -17.45
N VAL A 24 -5.05 -19.72 -16.17
CA VAL A 24 -6.26 -19.55 -15.35
C VAL A 24 -6.65 -18.08 -15.39
N ILE A 25 -7.80 -17.78 -16.00
CA ILE A 25 -8.28 -16.41 -16.15
C ILE A 25 -9.32 -16.12 -15.07
N PHE A 26 -8.92 -15.34 -14.07
CA PHE A 26 -9.83 -14.81 -13.06
C PHE A 26 -10.47 -13.51 -13.59
N LYS A 27 -11.69 -13.62 -14.14
CA LYS A 27 -12.48 -12.44 -14.54
C LYS A 27 -13.13 -11.84 -13.28
N ARG A 28 -12.60 -10.70 -12.84
CA ARG A 28 -13.19 -9.92 -11.73
C ARG A 28 -14.52 -9.33 -12.22
N LYS A 29 -15.60 -9.61 -11.48
CA LYS A 29 -16.91 -8.98 -11.70
C LYS A 29 -16.78 -7.48 -11.41
N GLU A 30 -17.01 -6.63 -12.40
CA GLU A 30 -17.07 -5.19 -12.21
C GLU A 30 -18.21 -4.85 -11.25
N ILE A 31 -17.85 -4.32 -10.07
CA ILE A 31 -18.81 -3.86 -9.08
C ILE A 31 -19.29 -2.49 -9.56
N LYS A 32 -20.52 -2.43 -10.08
CA LYS A 32 -21.22 -1.15 -10.27
C LYS A 32 -21.47 -0.54 -8.90
N VAL A 33 -20.81 0.56 -8.60
CA VAL A 33 -21.19 1.43 -7.50
C VAL A 33 -21.38 2.82 -8.07
N GLY A 34 -22.62 3.28 -8.04
CA GLY A 34 -22.93 4.68 -8.22
C GLY A 34 -22.33 5.46 -7.05
N GLU A 35 -21.63 6.54 -7.41
CA GLU A 35 -21.02 7.55 -6.55
C GLU A 35 -20.07 7.05 -5.44
N GLN A 36 -18.77 7.03 -5.81
CA GLN A 36 -17.60 7.08 -4.92
C GLN A 36 -17.32 5.85 -4.04
N VAL A 37 -16.90 4.77 -4.69
CA VAL A 37 -16.18 3.66 -4.05
C VAL A 37 -14.78 4.10 -3.73
N ILE A 38 -14.50 4.36 -2.46
CA ILE A 38 -13.17 4.08 -1.95
C ILE A 38 -13.00 2.57 -2.02
N GLU A 39 -12.33 2.11 -3.08
CA GLU A 39 -11.97 0.72 -3.23
C GLU A 39 -11.00 0.42 -2.09
N GLN A 40 -11.53 -0.10 -0.98
CA GLN A 40 -10.76 -0.67 0.11
C GLN A 40 -10.19 -1.98 -0.43
N VAL A 41 -9.25 -1.85 -1.37
CA VAL A 41 -8.30 -2.88 -1.72
C VAL A 41 -7.47 -3.06 -0.46
N VAL A 42 -7.88 -4.04 0.36
CA VAL A 42 -7.02 -4.61 1.39
C VAL A 42 -5.91 -5.32 0.62
N LEU A 43 -4.91 -4.54 0.22
CA LEU A 43 -3.73 -5.04 -0.46
C LEU A 43 -3.04 -5.99 0.52
N SER A 44 -2.93 -7.27 0.16
CA SER A 44 -2.12 -8.23 0.93
C SER A 44 -0.70 -7.68 1.09
N ARG A 45 -0.08 -7.91 2.25
CA ARG A 45 1.24 -7.39 2.67
C ARG A 45 2.30 -7.52 1.57
N ASP A 46 2.34 -8.67 0.89
CA ASP A 46 3.25 -8.99 -0.21
C ASP A 46 3.02 -8.14 -1.48
N GLN A 47 1.79 -7.72 -1.74
CA GLN A 47 1.46 -6.86 -2.89
C GLN A 47 1.87 -5.41 -2.63
N VAL A 48 1.73 -4.92 -1.40
CA VAL A 48 2.09 -3.53 -1.04
C VAL A 48 3.61 -3.32 -1.12
N GLY A 49 4.39 -4.22 -0.53
CA GLY A 49 5.86 -4.13 -0.56
C GLY A 49 6.41 -4.18 -1.99
N THR A 50 5.96 -5.17 -2.77
CA THR A 50 6.41 -5.35 -4.15
C THR A 50 6.02 -4.17 -5.05
N LYS A 51 4.84 -3.58 -4.87
CA LYS A 51 4.39 -2.42 -5.65
C LYS A 51 5.22 -1.16 -5.39
N LEU A 52 5.70 -0.98 -4.15
CA LEU A 52 6.48 0.18 -3.74
C LEU A 52 8.00 -0.01 -3.88
N GLY A 53 8.45 -1.25 -4.15
CA GLY A 53 9.88 -1.58 -4.18
C GLY A 53 10.56 -1.45 -2.82
N LEU A 54 9.79 -1.64 -1.74
CA LEU A 54 10.23 -1.57 -0.35
C LEU A 54 9.93 -2.90 0.35
N SER A 55 10.79 -3.30 1.29
CA SER A 55 10.46 -4.43 2.15
C SER A 55 9.26 -4.09 3.02
N TRP A 56 8.41 -5.07 3.31
CA TRP A 56 7.30 -4.90 4.24
C TRP A 56 7.79 -4.44 5.62
N ASP A 57 8.89 -5.01 6.14
CA ASP A 57 9.49 -4.58 7.41
C ASP A 57 9.87 -3.09 7.41
N GLU A 58 10.34 -2.56 6.28
CA GLU A 58 10.67 -1.15 6.15
C GLU A 58 9.43 -0.27 6.18
N ILE A 59 8.36 -0.71 5.50
CA ILE A 59 7.07 -0.01 5.47
C ILE A 59 6.46 0.01 6.87
N GLU A 60 6.36 -1.15 7.52
CA GLU A 60 5.80 -1.31 8.85
C GLU A 60 6.54 -0.46 9.89
N HIS A 61 7.88 -0.53 9.89
CA HIS A 61 8.70 0.28 10.79
C HIS A 61 8.53 1.78 10.54
N LEU A 62 8.40 2.21 9.27
CA LEU A 62 8.21 3.62 8.93
C LEU A 62 6.85 4.12 9.38
N LEU A 63 5.79 3.36 9.08
CA LEU A 63 4.43 3.67 9.47
C LEU A 63 4.28 3.72 10.99
N SER A 64 4.84 2.73 11.70
CA SER A 64 4.88 2.68 13.16
C SER A 64 5.60 3.92 13.74
N PHE A 65 6.76 4.29 13.18
CA PHE A 65 7.48 5.49 13.59
C PHE A 65 6.71 6.79 13.31
N CYS A 66 5.93 6.83 12.23
CA CYS A 66 5.07 7.95 11.84
C CYS A 66 3.69 7.93 12.51
N SER A 67 3.46 7.09 13.54
CA SER A 67 2.26 7.14 14.38
C SER A 67 2.07 8.52 15.03
N LYS A 68 3.16 9.25 15.26
CA LYS A 68 3.17 10.67 15.61
C LYS A 68 3.77 11.48 14.46
N GLU A 69 3.52 12.78 14.43
CA GLU A 69 4.13 13.66 13.43
C GLU A 69 5.67 13.67 13.52
N GLN A 70 6.32 13.12 12.50
CA GLN A 70 7.78 13.05 12.44
C GLN A 70 8.34 13.94 11.34
N ALA A 71 9.43 14.64 11.67
CA ALA A 71 10.23 15.33 10.67
C ALA A 71 10.99 14.29 9.82
N ILE A 72 11.14 14.55 8.52
CA ILE A 72 11.88 13.65 7.63
C ILE A 72 13.31 13.37 8.10
N SER A 73 13.97 14.32 8.77
CA SER A 73 15.30 14.12 9.36
C SER A 73 15.33 13.04 10.44
N ASN A 74 14.28 12.95 11.26
CA ASN A 74 14.17 11.91 12.29
C ASN A 74 13.97 10.54 11.66
N ILE A 75 13.06 10.45 10.68
CA ILE A 75 12.79 9.20 9.94
C ILE A 75 14.06 8.76 9.22
N GLN A 76 14.72 9.67 8.50
CA GLN A 76 15.95 9.38 7.77
C GLN A 76 17.07 8.87 8.70
N ARG A 77 17.22 9.46 9.89
CA ARG A 77 18.19 9.02 10.90
C ARG A 77 17.87 7.62 11.42
N GLN A 78 16.60 7.32 11.66
CA GLN A 78 16.16 5.99 12.10
C GLN A 78 16.49 4.92 11.07
N PHE A 79 16.30 5.22 9.78
CA PHE A 79 16.63 4.32 8.68
C PHE A 79 18.11 4.36 8.27
N LYS A 80 18.96 5.13 8.96
CA LYS A 80 20.39 5.31 8.68
C LYS A 80 20.69 5.76 7.24
N TRP A 81 19.81 6.58 6.66
CA TRP A 81 20.03 7.16 5.32
C TRP A 81 20.82 8.46 5.39
N THR A 82 21.75 8.67 4.47
CA THR A 82 22.54 9.92 4.39
C THR A 82 21.85 10.96 3.49
N ASN A 83 21.28 10.53 2.36
CA ASN A 83 20.73 11.44 1.36
C ASN A 83 19.22 11.62 1.52
N ARG A 84 18.82 12.84 1.92
CA ARG A 84 17.42 13.22 2.15
C ARG A 84 16.54 13.12 0.91
N THR A 85 17.02 13.56 -0.24
CA THR A 85 16.23 13.57 -1.49
C THR A 85 15.95 12.15 -1.96
N LYS A 86 16.98 11.28 -1.95
CA LYS A 86 16.81 9.85 -2.29
C LYS A 86 15.89 9.15 -1.31
N PHE A 87 16.04 9.41 -0.01
CA PHE A 87 15.16 8.86 1.02
C PHE A 87 13.70 9.27 0.79
N ARG A 88 13.44 10.55 0.51
CA ARG A 88 12.09 11.04 0.23
C ARG A 88 11.49 10.33 -0.98
N ASN A 89 12.25 10.22 -2.07
CA ASN A 89 11.75 9.61 -3.29
C ASN A 89 11.53 8.10 -3.15
N LYS A 90 12.36 7.41 -2.36
CA LYS A 90 12.28 5.96 -2.18
C LYS A 90 11.23 5.53 -1.15
N TYR A 91 11.11 6.23 -0.02
CA TYR A 91 10.24 5.81 1.08
C TYR A 91 9.01 6.70 1.25
N ILE A 92 9.19 8.02 1.22
CA ILE A 92 8.10 8.94 1.59
C ILE A 92 7.11 9.12 0.44
N ASN A 93 7.59 9.41 -0.78
CA ASN A 93 6.72 9.65 -1.93
C ASN A 93 5.82 8.45 -2.25
N PRO A 94 6.29 7.19 -2.27
CA PRO A 94 5.42 6.06 -2.56
C PRO A 94 4.33 5.88 -1.49
N LEU A 95 4.67 6.07 -0.21
CA LEU A 95 3.71 5.98 0.89
C LEU A 95 2.70 7.15 0.91
N LEU A 96 3.10 8.34 0.43
CA LEU A 96 2.18 9.46 0.19
C LEU A 96 1.24 9.17 -0.98
N GLN A 97 1.75 8.59 -2.07
CA GLN A 97 0.96 8.25 -3.26
C GLN A 97 -0.09 7.18 -2.97
N GLU A 98 0.27 6.17 -2.17
CA GLU A 98 -0.70 5.17 -1.70
C GLU A 98 -1.63 5.70 -0.59
N GLY A 99 -1.36 6.89 -0.05
CA GLY A 99 -2.16 7.53 0.98
C GLY A 99 -1.99 6.91 2.37
N PHE A 100 -0.89 6.20 2.64
CA PHE A 100 -0.55 5.67 3.97
C PHE A 100 0.04 6.75 4.89
N LEU A 101 0.65 7.78 4.29
CA LEU A 101 1.15 8.98 4.98
C LEU A 101 0.46 10.23 4.45
N LYS A 102 0.46 11.28 5.26
CA LYS A 102 0.08 12.64 4.86
C LYS A 102 1.13 13.66 5.30
N MET A 103 1.20 14.76 4.54
CA MET A 103 1.99 15.95 4.88
C MET A 103 1.22 16.85 5.84
N THR A 104 1.91 17.47 6.80
CA THR A 104 1.29 18.47 7.68
C THR A 104 1.18 19.85 7.04
N ILE A 105 2.09 20.19 6.11
CA ILE A 105 2.11 21.47 5.39
C ILE A 105 2.04 21.18 3.88
N PRO A 106 0.85 20.93 3.31
CA PRO A 106 0.70 20.60 1.89
C PRO A 106 1.06 21.78 0.96
N ASP A 107 0.83 23.01 1.39
CA ASP A 107 1.13 24.24 0.64
C ASP A 107 2.64 24.43 0.36
N LYS A 108 3.49 23.93 1.27
CA LYS A 108 4.95 24.07 1.18
C LYS A 108 5.64 22.71 1.34
N PRO A 109 5.62 21.85 0.31
CA PRO A 109 6.16 20.49 0.40
C PRO A 109 7.67 20.44 0.64
N GLN A 110 8.39 21.49 0.26
CA GLN A 110 9.84 21.63 0.50
C GLN A 110 10.18 22.35 1.81
N SER A 111 9.19 22.71 2.63
CA SER A 111 9.43 23.39 3.91
C SER A 111 10.35 22.58 4.82
N SER A 112 11.29 23.27 5.49
CA SER A 112 12.13 22.68 6.53
C SER A 112 11.31 22.19 7.73
N LYS A 113 10.12 22.77 7.94
CA LYS A 113 9.17 22.40 9.01
C LYS A 113 8.20 21.29 8.60
N GLN A 114 8.35 20.72 7.40
CA GLN A 114 7.46 19.65 6.92
C GLN A 114 7.56 18.42 7.82
N ARG A 115 6.40 17.91 8.24
CA ARG A 115 6.27 16.65 8.99
C ARG A 115 5.36 15.69 8.26
N TYR A 116 5.53 14.42 8.57
CA TYR A 116 4.76 13.32 8.01
C TYR A 116 4.09 12.57 9.15
N VAL A 117 2.84 12.18 8.93
CA VAL A 117 2.04 11.43 9.90
C VAL A 117 1.24 10.37 9.17
N ILE A 118 1.03 9.25 9.85
CA ILE A 118 0.22 8.15 9.35
C ILE A 118 -1.24 8.56 9.14
N THR A 119 -1.87 8.00 8.11
CA THR A 119 -3.31 8.13 7.85
C THR A 119 -4.07 6.91 8.40
N GLU A 120 -5.41 6.98 8.40
CA GLU A 120 -6.23 5.82 8.77
C GLU A 120 -5.95 4.61 7.88
N LYS A 121 -5.69 4.82 6.58
CA LYS A 121 -5.30 3.74 5.66
C LYS A 121 -3.97 3.10 6.08
N GLY A 122 -2.98 3.90 6.48
CA GLY A 122 -1.71 3.39 7.00
C GLY A 122 -1.87 2.62 8.30
N LYS A 123 -2.79 3.04 9.18
CA LYS A 123 -3.09 2.33 10.44
C LYS A 123 -3.75 0.97 10.18
N GLN A 124 -4.72 0.90 9.27
CA GLN A 124 -5.36 -0.36 8.90
C GLN A 124 -4.35 -1.41 8.40
N VAL A 125 -3.33 -0.95 7.69
CA VAL A 125 -2.21 -1.77 7.19
C VAL A 125 -1.36 -2.32 8.34
N LEU A 126 -1.20 -1.57 9.44
CA LEU A 126 -0.51 -2.03 10.65
C LEU A 126 -1.37 -2.96 11.52
N GLU A 127 -2.68 -2.68 11.63
CA GLU A 127 -3.60 -3.43 12.50
C GLU A 127 -4.04 -4.77 11.90
N SER A 128 -3.95 -4.93 10.59
CA SER A 128 -4.24 -6.21 9.92
C SER A 128 -3.11 -7.25 10.10
N SER A 129 -2.30 -7.12 11.17
CA SER A 129 -1.12 -7.95 11.47
C SER A 129 -1.44 -9.17 12.32
#